data_AF-A0A416AEX1-F1
#
_entry.id   AF-A0A416AEX1-F1
#
_cell.length_a   1.000
_cell.length_b   1.000
_cell.length_c   1.000
_cell.angle_alpha   90.00
_cell.angle_beta   90.00
_cell.angle_gamma   90.00
#
_symmetry.space_group_name_H-M   'P 1'
#
loop_
_entity.id
_entity.type
_entity.pdbx_description
1 polymer ?
#
loop_
_entity_poly.entity_id
_entity_poly.type
_entity_poly.pdbx_seq_one_letter_code
_entity_poly.pdbx_strand_id
1 'polypeptide(L)'
;MKQIEEIATKNQDKAWEIIRDTNIMGIWQDAGATINLVGSLKTGLLMKHRDIDFHIYTERLNVADSFSAMTKLAQHPRIKRIEYGNLIDTDEKCIEWHAWYEDENKDLWQLDMIHIEKGSTYDGYFEKVAERISKLLTEETRQAILRLKYETPDTEKIMGIVYYQAVIQGGVRTYTEFTEWLKNNPTDGIIEWMP
;
A
#
# COMPACT_ATOMS: atom_id res chain seq x y z
N MET A 1 3.06 -15.77 18.04
CA MET A 1 2.93 -16.13 16.60
C MET A 1 1.50 -16.38 16.17
N LYS A 2 0.76 -17.31 16.80
CA LYS A 2 -0.64 -17.63 16.43
C LYS A 2 -1.55 -16.40 16.28
N GLN A 3 -1.50 -15.47 17.24
CA GLN A 3 -2.27 -14.22 17.17
C GLN A 3 -1.87 -13.31 15.98
N ILE A 4 -0.58 -13.21 15.66
CA ILE A 4 -0.08 -12.38 14.55
C ILE A 4 -0.63 -12.92 13.23
N GLU A 5 -0.55 -14.23 13.04
CA GLU A 5 -1.06 -14.92 11.86
C GLU A 5 -2.58 -14.80 11.70
N GLU A 6 -3.32 -14.94 12.80
CA GLU A 6 -4.77 -14.77 12.81
C GLU A 6 -5.17 -13.34 12.40
N ILE A 7 -4.49 -12.32 12.93
CA ILE A 7 -4.75 -10.92 12.55
C ILE A 7 -4.38 -10.67 11.09
N ALA A 8 -3.20 -11.11 10.64
CA ALA A 8 -2.76 -10.91 9.27
C ALA A 8 -3.71 -11.59 8.28
N THR A 9 -4.11 -12.84 8.53
CA THR A 9 -5.07 -13.57 7.70
C THR A 9 -6.42 -12.86 7.65
N LYS A 10 -6.96 -12.49 8.82
CA LYS A 10 -8.24 -11.76 8.89
C LYS A 10 -8.19 -10.44 8.12
N ASN A 11 -7.10 -9.70 8.23
CA ASN A 11 -6.94 -8.42 7.55
C ASN A 11 -6.74 -8.61 6.05
N GLN A 12 -6.01 -9.64 5.60
CA GLN A 12 -5.92 -10.00 4.18
C GLN A 12 -7.31 -10.29 3.59
N ASP A 13 -8.10 -11.12 4.27
CA ASP A 13 -9.44 -11.48 3.80
C ASP A 13 -10.38 -10.28 3.74
N LYS A 14 -10.38 -9.43 4.79
CA LYS A 14 -11.19 -8.21 4.82
C LYS A 14 -10.76 -7.22 3.75
N ALA A 15 -9.46 -7.06 3.48
CA ALA A 15 -9.00 -6.18 2.41
C ALA A 15 -9.54 -6.62 1.04
N TRP A 16 -9.50 -7.92 0.73
CA TRP A 16 -10.08 -8.46 -0.51
C TRP A 16 -11.61 -8.32 -0.57
N GLU A 17 -12.30 -8.40 0.57
CA GLU A 17 -13.73 -8.10 0.65
C GLU A 17 -14.02 -6.64 0.30
N ILE A 18 -13.26 -5.69 0.86
CA ILE A 18 -13.40 -4.25 0.57
C ILE A 18 -13.16 -3.95 -0.91
N ILE A 19 -12.15 -4.57 -1.53
CA ILE A 19 -11.88 -4.41 -2.97
C ILE A 19 -13.09 -4.84 -3.81
N ARG A 20 -13.74 -5.94 -3.44
CA ARG A 20 -14.94 -6.44 -4.13
C ARG A 20 -16.16 -5.55 -3.87
N ASP A 21 -16.38 -5.16 -2.63
CA ASP A 21 -17.52 -4.35 -2.19
C ASP A 21 -17.52 -2.97 -2.86
N THR A 22 -16.35 -2.32 -2.91
CA THR A 22 -16.18 -0.99 -3.51
C THR A 22 -16.12 -1.01 -5.04
N ASN A 23 -15.89 -2.17 -5.65
CA ASN A 23 -15.60 -2.32 -7.08
C ASN A 23 -14.50 -1.34 -7.57
N ILE A 24 -13.52 -1.00 -6.72
CA ILE A 24 -12.47 -0.02 -7.04
C ILE A 24 -11.73 -0.37 -8.34
N MET A 25 -11.45 -1.66 -8.56
CA MET A 25 -10.78 -2.14 -9.77
C MET A 25 -11.62 -1.83 -11.02
N GLY A 26 -12.92 -2.16 -10.98
CA GLY A 26 -13.84 -1.91 -12.09
C GLY A 26 -14.05 -0.42 -12.36
N ILE A 27 -14.15 0.40 -11.31
CA ILE A 27 -14.30 1.85 -11.43
C ILE A 27 -13.17 2.48 -12.26
N TRP A 28 -11.92 2.11 -11.96
CA TRP A 28 -10.75 2.63 -12.67
C TRP A 28 -10.57 2.01 -14.05
N GLN A 29 -10.89 0.71 -14.21
CA GLN A 29 -10.89 0.06 -15.52
C GLN A 29 -11.91 0.68 -16.48
N ASP A 30 -13.13 0.99 -16.00
CA ASP A 30 -14.17 1.68 -16.77
C ASP A 30 -13.74 3.11 -17.16
N ALA A 31 -12.85 3.73 -16.39
CA ALA A 31 -12.24 5.02 -16.71
C ALA A 31 -11.07 4.89 -17.71
N GLY A 32 -10.81 3.69 -18.24
CA GLY A 32 -9.74 3.43 -19.21
C GLY A 32 -8.35 3.32 -18.59
N ALA A 33 -8.24 3.20 -17.27
CA ALA A 33 -6.98 3.04 -16.57
C ALA A 33 -6.61 1.56 -16.36
N THR A 34 -5.31 1.28 -16.35
CA THR A 34 -4.80 0.04 -15.74
C THR A 34 -4.69 0.28 -14.24
N ILE A 35 -5.15 -0.65 -13.41
CA ILE A 35 -5.02 -0.57 -11.95
C ILE A 35 -4.36 -1.83 -11.42
N ASN A 36 -3.32 -1.65 -10.62
CA ASN A 36 -2.48 -2.70 -10.08
C ASN A 36 -2.47 -2.64 -8.55
N LEU A 37 -2.67 -3.78 -7.91
CA LEU A 37 -2.49 -3.91 -6.47
C LEU A 37 -1.00 -4.02 -6.14
N VAL A 38 -0.52 -3.18 -5.22
CA VAL A 38 0.86 -3.16 -4.74
C VAL A 38 0.91 -3.25 -3.20
N GLY A 39 2.08 -3.01 -2.61
CA GLY A 39 2.22 -2.85 -1.17
C GLY A 39 1.96 -4.11 -0.33
N SER A 40 1.44 -3.89 0.88
CA SER A 40 1.37 -4.94 1.92
C SER A 40 0.37 -6.05 1.60
N LEU A 41 -0.79 -5.70 1.03
CA LEU A 41 -1.80 -6.69 0.66
C LEU A 41 -1.27 -7.63 -0.44
N LYS A 42 -0.63 -7.07 -1.48
CA LYS A 42 -0.07 -7.82 -2.61
C LYS A 42 1.00 -8.83 -2.17
N THR A 43 1.80 -8.46 -1.18
CA THR A 43 2.95 -9.25 -0.70
C THR A 43 2.61 -10.23 0.43
N GLY A 44 1.37 -10.23 0.95
CA GLY A 44 1.02 -11.08 2.08
C GLY A 44 1.50 -10.55 3.45
N LEU A 45 1.81 -9.25 3.53
CA LEU A 45 2.48 -8.61 4.66
C LEU A 45 1.62 -7.56 5.36
N LEU A 46 0.31 -7.55 5.12
CA LEU A 46 -0.63 -6.66 5.78
C LEU A 46 -0.75 -7.02 7.27
N MET A 47 -0.73 -6.00 8.14
CA MET A 47 -0.77 -6.20 9.60
C MET A 47 -1.68 -5.16 10.27
N LYS A 48 -1.15 -4.25 11.11
CA LYS A 48 -1.98 -3.29 11.87
C LYS A 48 -2.42 -2.08 11.03
N HIS A 49 -1.57 -1.61 10.12
CA HIS A 49 -1.91 -0.56 9.16
C HIS A 49 -2.78 -1.18 8.07
N ARG A 50 -4.02 -0.69 7.95
CA ARG A 50 -5.10 -1.23 7.12
C ARG A 50 -5.19 -0.49 5.79
N ASP A 51 -4.05 -0.42 5.13
CA ASP A 51 -3.88 0.32 3.87
C ASP A 51 -3.89 -0.68 2.70
N ILE A 52 -4.67 -0.35 1.68
CA ILE A 52 -4.79 -1.11 0.45
C ILE A 52 -4.25 -0.24 -0.69
N ASP A 53 -3.05 -0.58 -1.14
CA ASP A 53 -2.27 0.24 -2.05
C ASP A 53 -2.52 -0.13 -3.53
N PHE A 54 -2.85 0.88 -4.33
CA PHE A 54 -3.09 0.76 -5.76
C PHE A 54 -2.26 1.74 -6.56
N HIS A 55 -1.64 1.25 -7.63
CA HIS A 55 -1.10 2.10 -8.67
C HIS A 55 -2.00 2.05 -9.89
N ILE A 56 -2.34 3.23 -10.40
CA ILE A 56 -3.28 3.42 -11.50
C ILE A 56 -2.54 4.10 -12.64
N TYR A 57 -2.74 3.67 -13.87
CA TYR A 57 -1.97 4.13 -15.02
C TYR A 57 -2.85 4.54 -16.18
N THR A 58 -2.58 5.72 -16.71
CA THR A 58 -3.15 6.24 -17.97
C THR A 58 -2.04 6.85 -18.83
N GLU A 59 -2.29 6.99 -20.14
CA GLU A 59 -1.30 7.61 -21.05
C GLU A 59 -1.06 9.09 -20.72
N ARG A 60 -2.01 9.76 -20.06
CA ARG A 60 -1.94 11.16 -19.64
C ARG A 60 -2.78 11.36 -18.40
N LEU A 61 -2.28 12.17 -17.46
CA LEU A 61 -3.05 12.55 -16.28
C LEU A 61 -4.08 13.63 -16.62
N ASN A 62 -5.35 13.27 -16.47
CA ASN A 62 -6.46 14.20 -16.55
C ASN A 62 -7.19 14.24 -15.20
N VAL A 63 -7.15 15.41 -14.55
CA VAL A 63 -7.78 15.63 -13.25
C VAL A 63 -9.29 15.37 -13.31
N ALA A 64 -9.99 15.83 -14.36
CA ALA A 64 -11.44 15.66 -14.48
C ALA A 64 -11.85 14.19 -14.63
N ASP A 65 -11.11 13.42 -15.42
CA ASP A 65 -11.37 11.98 -15.60
C ASP A 65 -11.07 11.23 -14.29
N SER A 66 -10.00 11.62 -13.60
CA SER A 66 -9.62 11.06 -12.29
C SER A 66 -10.69 11.33 -11.22
N PHE A 67 -11.21 12.56 -11.13
CA PHE A 67 -12.34 12.91 -10.26
C PHE A 67 -13.62 12.16 -10.64
N SER A 68 -13.83 11.86 -11.93
CA SER A 68 -15.01 11.11 -12.38
C SER A 68 -14.98 9.66 -11.89
N ALA A 69 -13.81 9.01 -11.88
CA ALA A 69 -13.64 7.71 -11.24
C ALA A 69 -13.92 7.80 -9.73
N MET A 70 -13.33 8.78 -9.05
CA MET A 70 -13.52 8.97 -7.61
C MET A 70 -14.95 9.34 -7.22
N THR A 71 -15.71 9.99 -8.10
CA THR A 71 -17.14 10.28 -7.88
C THR A 71 -17.93 8.98 -7.73
N LYS A 72 -17.64 7.97 -8.55
CA LYS A 72 -18.28 6.64 -8.44
C LYS A 72 -17.91 5.97 -7.11
N LEU A 73 -16.64 6.04 -6.70
CA LEU A 73 -16.20 5.48 -5.43
C LEU A 73 -16.83 6.19 -4.23
N ALA A 74 -16.93 7.52 -4.27
CA ALA A 74 -17.49 8.36 -3.21
C ALA A 74 -18.97 8.10 -2.93
N GLN A 75 -19.72 7.58 -3.91
CA GLN A 75 -21.13 7.21 -3.74
C GLN A 75 -21.30 5.99 -2.83
N HIS A 76 -20.24 5.20 -2.62
CA HIS A 76 -20.31 4.04 -1.76
C HIS A 76 -20.55 4.47 -0.30
N PRO A 77 -21.61 4.00 0.38
CA PRO A 77 -22.06 4.55 1.67
C PRO A 77 -21.06 4.37 2.82
N ARG A 78 -20.07 3.49 2.64
CA ARG A 78 -19.01 3.24 3.60
C ARG A 78 -17.77 4.08 3.39
N ILE A 79 -17.64 4.77 2.26
CA ILE A 79 -16.57 5.75 2.05
C ILE A 79 -16.94 7.02 2.82
N LYS A 80 -16.13 7.37 3.83
CA LYS A 80 -16.40 8.47 4.77
C LYS A 80 -15.60 9.72 4.50
N ARG A 81 -14.45 9.58 3.85
CA ARG A 81 -13.53 10.67 3.53
C ARG A 81 -12.77 10.32 2.26
N ILE A 82 -12.51 11.34 1.45
CA ILE A 82 -11.58 11.27 0.31
C ILE A 82 -10.65 12.49 0.39
N GLU A 83 -9.37 12.28 0.11
CA GLU A 83 -8.34 13.32 -0.02
C GLU A 83 -7.70 13.24 -1.41
N TYR A 84 -7.28 14.40 -1.93
CA TYR A 84 -6.71 14.61 -3.26
C TYR A 84 -5.37 15.34 -3.16
N GLY A 85 -4.34 14.79 -3.80
CA GLY A 85 -3.04 15.43 -4.01
C GLY A 85 -2.76 15.64 -5.50
N ASN A 86 -2.37 16.85 -5.89
CA ASN A 86 -1.95 17.15 -7.27
C ASN A 86 -0.43 17.23 -7.36
N LEU A 87 0.19 16.21 -7.94
CA LEU A 87 1.64 16.10 -8.12
C LEU A 87 2.01 15.91 -9.61
N ILE A 88 1.16 16.39 -10.52
CA ILE A 88 1.39 16.26 -11.98
C ILE A 88 2.67 16.99 -12.42
N ASP A 89 2.98 18.10 -11.74
CA ASP A 89 4.11 18.97 -12.07
C ASP A 89 5.40 18.61 -11.32
N THR A 90 5.40 17.55 -10.52
CA THR A 90 6.61 17.03 -9.84
C THR A 90 7.27 15.93 -10.67
N ASP A 91 8.40 15.40 -10.20
CA ASP A 91 9.13 14.32 -10.86
C ASP A 91 8.36 12.99 -10.82
N GLU A 92 7.48 12.83 -9.84
CA GLU A 92 6.61 11.65 -9.68
C GLU A 92 5.52 11.54 -10.74
N LYS A 93 5.13 12.65 -11.37
CA LYS A 93 4.10 12.70 -12.44
C LYS A 93 2.86 11.92 -12.03
N CYS A 94 2.20 12.33 -10.94
CA CYS A 94 1.05 11.59 -10.40
C CYS A 94 -0.07 12.46 -9.80
N ILE A 95 -1.21 11.81 -9.56
CA ILE A 95 -2.32 12.30 -8.75
C ILE A 95 -2.50 11.32 -7.60
N GLU A 96 -2.57 11.83 -6.36
CA GLU A 96 -2.79 11.00 -5.18
C GLU A 96 -4.26 11.04 -4.77
N TRP A 97 -4.79 9.87 -4.44
CA TRP A 97 -6.11 9.70 -3.87
C TRP A 97 -6.03 8.83 -2.64
N HIS A 98 -6.61 9.31 -1.55
CA HIS A 98 -6.80 8.50 -0.35
C HIS A 98 -8.29 8.46 -0.03
N ALA A 99 -8.86 7.27 0.15
CA ALA A 99 -10.25 7.11 0.55
C ALA A 99 -10.35 6.25 1.81
N TRP A 100 -11.16 6.67 2.77
CA TRP A 100 -11.37 5.93 4.02
C TRP A 100 -12.71 5.20 4.00
N TYR A 101 -12.64 3.87 3.99
CA TYR A 101 -13.76 2.95 4.07
C TYR A 101 -13.98 2.51 5.52
N GLU A 102 -15.22 2.61 6.01
CA GLU A 102 -15.63 2.12 7.33
C GLU A 102 -16.30 0.74 7.23
N ASP A 103 -15.68 -0.28 7.84
CA ASP A 103 -16.21 -1.65 7.84
C ASP A 103 -17.38 -1.85 8.83
N GLU A 104 -17.92 -3.07 8.89
CA GLU A 104 -19.04 -3.43 9.78
C GLU A 104 -18.73 -3.22 11.27
N ASN A 105 -17.46 -3.26 11.64
CA ASN A 105 -16.96 -3.10 13.00
C ASN A 105 -16.59 -1.65 13.31
N LYS A 106 -16.84 -0.72 12.38
CA LYS A 106 -16.40 0.69 12.44
C LYS A 106 -14.87 0.86 12.38
N ASP A 107 -14.18 -0.17 11.91
CA ASP A 107 -12.76 -0.08 11.62
C ASP A 107 -12.56 0.69 10.31
N LEU A 108 -11.66 1.68 10.35
CA LEU A 108 -11.28 2.44 9.15
C LEU A 108 -10.19 1.71 8.37
N TRP A 109 -10.41 1.63 7.06
CA TRP A 109 -9.50 1.10 6.06
C TRP A 109 -9.18 2.21 5.06
N GLN A 110 -7.91 2.34 4.69
CA GLN A 110 -7.49 3.32 3.69
C GLN A 110 -7.31 2.60 2.34
N LEU A 111 -7.98 3.11 1.31
CA LEU A 111 -7.65 2.82 -0.08
C LEU A 111 -6.66 3.90 -0.50
N ASP A 112 -5.40 3.52 -0.69
CA ASP A 112 -4.34 4.40 -1.16
C ASP A 112 -4.15 4.18 -2.66
N MET A 113 -4.25 5.24 -3.45
CA MET A 113 -4.35 5.18 -4.90
C MET A 113 -3.45 6.24 -5.51
N ILE A 114 -2.38 5.81 -6.16
CA ILE A 114 -1.44 6.69 -6.87
C ILE A 114 -1.71 6.54 -8.36
N HIS A 115 -2.26 7.58 -8.98
CA HIS A 115 -2.53 7.63 -10.41
C HIS A 115 -1.35 8.26 -11.14
N ILE A 116 -0.61 7.44 -11.88
CA ILE A 116 0.70 7.73 -12.47
C ILE A 116 0.57 7.83 -13.99
N GLU A 117 1.29 8.78 -14.58
CA GLU A 117 1.44 8.86 -16.04
C GLU A 117 2.30 7.69 -16.55
N LYS A 118 1.82 6.93 -17.53
CA LYS A 118 2.60 5.86 -18.16
C LYS A 118 3.87 6.40 -18.81
N GLY A 119 4.94 5.63 -18.71
CA GLY A 119 6.27 6.00 -19.18
C GLY A 119 6.99 7.02 -18.30
N SER A 120 6.40 7.46 -17.18
CA SER A 120 7.08 8.28 -16.18
C SER A 120 8.07 7.46 -15.34
N THR A 121 8.84 8.14 -14.49
CA THR A 121 9.96 7.58 -13.70
C THR A 121 9.61 6.29 -12.97
N TYR A 122 8.40 6.19 -12.40
CA TYR A 122 7.97 5.08 -11.55
C TYR A 122 7.01 4.08 -12.21
N ASP A 123 6.83 4.14 -13.54
CA ASP A 123 5.98 3.20 -14.27
C ASP A 123 6.45 1.74 -14.08
N GLY A 124 5.58 0.91 -13.50
CA GLY A 124 5.83 -0.50 -13.19
C GLY A 124 6.91 -0.76 -12.13
N TYR A 125 7.50 0.29 -11.53
CA TYR A 125 8.61 0.15 -10.59
C TYR A 125 8.16 -0.60 -9.33
N PHE A 126 7.09 -0.14 -8.70
CA PHE A 126 6.64 -0.66 -7.41
C PHE A 126 5.98 -2.03 -7.51
N GLU A 127 5.35 -2.34 -8.64
CA GLU A 127 4.89 -3.69 -8.99
C GLU A 127 6.05 -4.66 -9.03
N LYS A 128 7.16 -4.26 -9.67
CA LYS A 128 8.36 -5.06 -9.75
C LYS A 128 9.01 -5.25 -8.38
N VAL A 129 9.03 -4.21 -7.54
CA VAL A 129 9.46 -4.33 -6.14
C VAL A 129 8.61 -5.35 -5.39
N ALA A 130 7.27 -5.24 -5.46
CA ALA A 130 6.36 -6.16 -4.80
C ALA A 130 6.51 -7.61 -5.30
N GLU A 131 6.71 -7.80 -6.62
CA GLU A 131 6.96 -9.12 -7.21
C GLU A 131 8.26 -9.73 -6.67
N ARG A 132 9.35 -8.97 -6.63
CA ARG A 132 10.65 -9.44 -6.16
C ARG A 132 10.65 -9.76 -4.68
N ILE A 133 10.04 -8.90 -3.85
CA ILE A 133 9.81 -9.19 -2.43
C ILE A 133 9.07 -10.52 -2.29
N SER A 134 7.95 -10.69 -2.99
CA SER A 134 7.14 -11.92 -2.90
C SER A 134 7.95 -13.17 -3.24
N LYS A 135 8.89 -13.09 -4.19
CA LYS A 135 9.78 -14.22 -4.57
C LYS A 135 10.86 -14.52 -3.53
N LEU A 136 11.30 -13.51 -2.76
CA LEU A 136 12.35 -13.65 -1.75
C LEU A 136 11.81 -13.98 -0.36
N LEU A 137 10.51 -13.80 -0.13
CA LEU A 137 9.88 -14.14 1.14
C LEU A 137 10.00 -15.64 1.42
N THR A 138 10.57 -15.95 2.58
CA THR A 138 10.46 -17.26 3.22
C THR A 138 9.44 -17.14 4.35
N GLU A 139 8.97 -18.26 4.87
CA GLU A 139 8.07 -18.22 6.04
C GLU A 139 8.74 -17.51 7.22
N GLU A 140 10.05 -17.71 7.43
CA GLU A 140 10.80 -17.02 8.49
C GLU A 140 10.82 -15.49 8.29
N THR A 141 11.15 -15.01 7.09
CA THR A 141 11.23 -13.55 6.84
C THR A 141 9.85 -12.91 6.86
N ARG A 142 8.83 -13.61 6.34
CA ARG A 142 7.44 -13.16 6.42
C ARG A 142 6.98 -13.00 7.87
N GLN A 143 7.26 -13.99 8.72
CA GLN A 143 6.94 -13.95 10.15
C GLN A 143 7.67 -12.81 10.87
N ALA A 144 8.96 -12.62 10.56
CA ALA A 144 9.73 -11.51 11.12
C ALA A 144 9.11 -10.15 10.73
N ILE A 145 8.76 -9.94 9.46
CA ILE A 145 8.14 -8.69 9.00
C ILE A 145 6.81 -8.44 9.71
N LEU A 146 5.90 -9.42 9.76
CA LEU A 146 4.61 -9.25 10.43
C LEU A 146 4.78 -8.96 11.92
N ARG A 147 5.73 -9.64 12.58
CA ARG A 147 6.05 -9.39 13.98
C ARG A 147 6.54 -7.97 14.20
N LEU A 148 7.46 -7.47 13.38
CA LEU A 148 7.94 -6.09 13.49
C LEU A 148 6.81 -5.09 13.29
N LYS A 149 5.97 -5.26 12.26
CA LYS A 149 4.79 -4.41 12.04
C LYS A 149 3.80 -4.45 13.22
N TYR A 150 3.68 -5.59 13.90
CA TYR A 150 2.83 -5.73 15.07
C TYR A 150 3.42 -5.03 16.30
N GLU A 151 4.73 -5.17 16.52
CA GLU A 151 5.46 -4.62 17.67
C GLU A 151 5.69 -3.11 17.56
N THR A 152 5.72 -2.53 16.35
CA THR A 152 5.82 -1.06 16.16
C THR A 152 4.64 -0.34 16.83
N PRO A 153 4.87 0.66 17.69
CA PRO A 153 3.82 1.47 18.30
C PRO A 153 2.95 2.19 17.27
N ASP A 154 1.64 2.31 17.53
CA ASP A 154 0.70 2.97 16.60
C ASP A 154 0.99 4.47 16.41
N THR A 155 1.79 5.07 17.31
CA THR A 155 2.27 6.45 17.21
C THR A 155 3.37 6.64 16.18
N GLU A 156 4.00 5.56 15.72
CA GLU A 156 5.08 5.59 14.74
C GLU A 156 4.52 5.29 13.34
N LYS A 157 4.84 6.15 12.37
CA LYS A 157 4.51 5.93 10.96
C LYS A 157 5.76 5.49 10.22
N ILE A 158 5.81 4.20 9.87
CA ILE A 158 6.94 3.60 9.16
C ILE A 158 6.43 3.00 7.85
N MET A 159 7.06 3.36 6.73
CA MET A 159 6.68 2.82 5.42
C MET A 159 6.95 1.32 5.35
N GLY A 160 6.04 0.56 4.73
CA GLY A 160 6.13 -0.90 4.62
C GLY A 160 7.48 -1.39 4.07
N ILE A 161 8.01 -0.69 3.07
CA ILE A 161 9.28 -1.03 2.41
C ILE A 161 10.48 -1.04 3.36
N VAL A 162 10.46 -0.24 4.43
CA VAL A 162 11.54 -0.18 5.43
C VAL A 162 11.64 -1.49 6.21
N TYR A 163 10.50 -2.08 6.59
CA TYR A 163 10.49 -3.40 7.21
C TYR A 163 11.03 -4.48 6.27
N TYR A 164 10.66 -4.40 4.99
CA TYR A 164 11.05 -5.39 4.00
C TYR A 164 12.56 -5.36 3.78
N GLN A 165 13.12 -4.16 3.62
CA GLN A 165 14.56 -3.97 3.47
C GLN A 165 15.33 -4.41 4.72
N ALA A 166 14.88 -4.01 5.91
CA ALA A 166 15.52 -4.39 7.17
C ALA A 166 15.58 -5.92 7.35
N VAL A 167 14.51 -6.64 7.02
CA VAL A 167 14.44 -8.09 7.22
C VAL A 167 15.16 -8.86 6.09
N ILE A 168 14.91 -8.49 4.84
CA ILE A 168 15.40 -9.24 3.66
C ILE A 168 16.87 -8.93 3.40
N GLN A 169 17.26 -7.65 3.41
CA GLN A 169 18.65 -7.24 3.19
C GLN A 169 19.43 -7.13 4.51
N GLY A 170 18.83 -6.54 5.54
CA GLY A 170 19.50 -6.26 6.81
C GLY A 170 19.57 -7.44 7.78
N GLY A 171 18.83 -8.53 7.52
CA GLY A 171 18.80 -9.69 8.41
C GLY A 171 18.11 -9.44 9.76
N VAL A 172 17.40 -8.31 9.93
CA VAL A 172 16.72 -7.94 11.18
C VAL A 172 15.62 -8.95 11.52
N ARG A 173 15.50 -9.33 12.80
CA ARG A 173 14.46 -10.28 13.28
C ARG A 173 13.74 -9.82 14.54
N THR A 174 14.25 -8.81 15.24
CA THR A 174 13.68 -8.30 16.50
C THR A 174 13.41 -6.81 16.45
N TYR A 175 12.48 -6.33 17.28
CA TYR A 175 12.19 -4.90 17.36
C TYR A 175 13.40 -4.07 17.79
N THR A 176 14.24 -4.58 18.70
CA THR A 176 15.48 -3.90 19.12
C THR A 176 16.42 -3.70 17.93
N GLU A 177 16.72 -4.77 17.18
CA GLU A 177 17.53 -4.67 15.96
C GLU A 177 16.88 -3.74 14.92
N PHE A 178 15.56 -3.73 14.81
CA PHE A 178 14.85 -2.85 13.88
C PHE A 178 15.02 -1.37 14.27
N THR A 179 14.89 -1.03 15.55
CA THR A 179 15.15 0.34 16.01
C THR A 179 16.60 0.78 15.81
N GLU A 180 17.57 -0.14 15.89
CA GLU A 180 18.96 0.14 15.54
C GLU A 180 19.15 0.30 14.02
N TRP A 181 18.46 -0.52 13.22
CA TRP A 181 18.45 -0.44 11.77
C TRP A 181 17.96 0.93 11.30
N LEU A 182 16.84 1.42 11.85
CA LEU A 182 16.26 2.73 11.51
C LEU A 182 17.23 3.89 11.81
N LYS A 183 17.98 3.82 12.91
CA LYS A 183 19.00 4.84 13.26
C LYS A 183 20.16 4.87 12.26
N ASN A 184 20.56 3.69 11.77
CA ASN A 184 21.68 3.55 10.85
C ASN A 184 21.29 3.73 9.38
N ASN A 185 19.99 3.67 9.07
CA ASN A 185 19.44 3.79 7.72
C ASN A 185 18.29 4.82 7.74
N PRO A 186 18.58 6.12 7.97
CA PRO A 186 17.56 7.15 7.91
C PRO A 186 16.98 7.20 6.49
N THR A 187 15.65 7.33 6.39
CA THR A 187 14.93 7.34 5.12
C THR A 187 14.22 8.66 4.94
N ASP A 188 14.59 9.41 3.90
CA ASP A 188 13.92 10.63 3.47
C ASP A 188 13.33 10.40 2.07
N GLY A 189 12.04 10.69 1.89
CA GLY A 189 11.36 10.58 0.60
C GLY A 189 11.15 9.15 0.10
N ILE A 190 11.15 8.99 -1.23
CA ILE A 190 10.89 7.71 -1.92
C ILE A 190 12.10 6.78 -1.76
N ILE A 191 11.85 5.56 -1.30
CA ILE A 191 12.88 4.53 -1.15
C ILE A 191 12.97 3.71 -2.45
N GLU A 192 14.04 3.90 -3.20
CA GLU A 192 14.30 3.21 -4.48
C GLU A 192 15.02 1.86 -4.31
N TRP A 193 14.73 1.15 -3.22
CA TRP A 193 15.27 -0.19 -2.99
C TRP A 193 14.53 -1.23 -3.85
N MET A 194 15.30 -1.93 -4.68
CA MET A 194 14.83 -3.04 -5.52
C MET A 194 15.61 -4.32 -5.15
N PRO A 195 15.01 -5.26 -4.41
CA PRO A 195 15.68 -6.50 -4.02
C PRO A 195 15.94 -7.46 -5.18
#